data_AF-A0A1B6H3Z9-F1
#
_entry.id   AF-A0A1B6H3Z9-F1
#
_cell.length_a   1.000
_cell.length_b   1.000
_cell.length_c   1.000
_cell.angle_alpha   90.00
_cell.angle_beta   90.00
_cell.angle_gamma   90.00
#
_symmetry.space_group_name_H-M   'P 1'
#
loop_
_entity.id
_entity.type
_entity.pdbx_description
1 polymer ?
#
loop_
_entity_poly.entity_id
_entity_poly.type
_entity_poly.pdbx_seq_one_letter_code
_entity_poly.pdbx_strand_id
1 'polypeptide(L)'
;VCDDTVLLLKNESPANLEIDSYIAINMAQQYCQANDLVLNENKTQQLFLVKRKNEVQNLPEINRIDQTKYLGMTIDSKLNWNEHVNNFCRKLSSALYVLRRLKQICGPDIVRNAYFSLFESHTRYGISLWGGSSKGNL
;
A
#
# COMPACT_ATOMS: atom_id res chain seq x y z
N VAL A 1 -14.76 -4.04 -7.94
CA VAL A 1 -14.53 -2.83 -7.10
C VAL A 1 -15.36 -3.03 -5.85
N CYS A 2 -14.89 -2.97 -4.61
CA CYS A 2 -13.57 -2.99 -3.98
C CYS A 2 -13.93 -3.07 -2.48
N ASP A 3 -13.67 -4.20 -1.80
CA ASP A 3 -14.05 -4.36 -0.38
C ASP A 3 -13.04 -3.71 0.58
N ASP A 4 -11.87 -3.32 0.05
CA ASP A 4 -10.80 -2.69 0.83
C ASP A 4 -11.16 -1.21 1.10
N THR A 5 -11.42 -0.90 2.37
CA THR A 5 -11.70 0.46 2.86
C THR A 5 -10.59 0.92 3.80
N VAL A 6 -10.23 2.19 3.74
CA VAL A 6 -9.20 2.79 4.62
C VAL A 6 -9.81 3.92 5.43
N LEU A 7 -9.65 3.87 6.74
CA LEU A 7 -9.95 4.97 7.65
C LEU A 7 -8.66 5.76 7.92
N LEU A 8 -8.63 7.03 7.55
CA LEU A 8 -7.50 7.93 7.78
C LEU A 8 -7.84 8.91 8.88
N LEU A 9 -7.04 8.91 9.94
CA LEU A 9 -7.23 9.75 11.12
C LEU A 9 -5.95 10.51 11.43
N LYS A 10 -6.09 11.76 11.85
CA LYS A 10 -4.99 12.64 12.19
C LYS A 10 -5.35 13.44 13.44
N ASN A 11 -4.51 13.30 14.47
CA ASN A 11 -4.59 14.12 15.68
C ASN A 11 -3.17 14.40 16.18
N GLU A 12 -2.95 15.56 16.79
CA GLU A 12 -1.65 15.96 17.35
C GLU A 12 -1.40 15.31 18.72
N SER A 13 -2.47 15.05 19.47
CA SER A 13 -2.42 14.34 20.75
C SER A 13 -2.58 12.84 20.55
N PRO A 14 -1.63 11.99 20.99
CA PRO A 14 -1.74 10.53 20.93
C PRO A 14 -3.01 10.00 21.59
N ALA A 15 -3.37 10.53 22.77
CA ALA A 15 -4.56 10.12 23.50
C ALA A 15 -5.86 10.43 22.73
N ASN A 16 -5.93 11.59 22.08
CA ASN A 16 -7.09 11.93 21.26
C ASN A 16 -7.12 11.08 19.97
N LEU A 17 -5.96 10.78 19.38
CA LEU A 17 -5.89 9.89 18.22
C LEU A 17 -6.43 8.50 18.53
N GLU A 18 -6.13 7.95 19.72
CA GLU A 18 -6.66 6.66 20.17
C GLU A 18 -8.18 6.69 20.30
N ILE A 19 -8.72 7.72 20.96
CA ILE A 19 -10.16 7.91 21.12
C ILE A 19 -10.84 8.05 19.76
N ASP A 20 -10.32 8.91 18.89
CA ASP A 20 -10.86 9.12 17.54
C ASP A 20 -10.81 7.83 16.71
N SER A 21 -9.74 7.05 16.85
CA SER A 21 -9.59 5.76 16.18
C SER A 21 -10.60 4.73 16.66
N TYR A 22 -10.85 4.68 17.97
CA TYR A 22 -11.86 3.81 18.55
C TYR A 22 -13.27 4.21 18.13
N ILE A 23 -13.58 5.51 18.12
CA ILE A 23 -14.88 6.01 17.66
C ILE A 23 -15.08 5.68 16.17
N ALA A 24 -14.08 5.95 15.33
CA ALA A 24 -14.18 5.73 13.89
C ALA A 24 -14.39 4.26 13.53
N ILE A 25 -13.70 3.32 14.19
CA ILE A 25 -13.89 1.89 13.90
C ILE A 25 -15.28 1.40 14.33
N ASN A 26 -15.78 1.87 15.48
CA ASN A 26 -17.12 1.52 15.95
C ASN A 26 -18.21 2.10 15.03
N MET A 27 -18.05 3.34 14.56
CA MET A 27 -18.95 3.93 13.57
C MET A 27 -18.93 3.16 12.25
N ALA A 28 -17.75 2.73 11.79
CA ALA A 28 -17.63 1.92 10.58
C ALA A 28 -18.31 0.56 10.74
N GLN A 29 -18.15 -0.10 11.89
CA GLN A 29 -18.81 -1.37 12.19
C GLN A 29 -20.35 -1.22 12.23
N GLN A 30 -20.86 -0.18 12.90
CA GLN A 30 -22.29 0.12 12.92
C GLN A 30 -22.84 0.39 11.52
N TYR A 31 -22.10 1.16 10.71
CA TYR A 31 -22.48 1.42 9.33
C TYR A 31 -22.51 0.14 8.50
N CYS A 32 -21.51 -0.73 8.63
CA CYS A 32 -21.51 -2.03 7.96
C CYS A 32 -22.73 -2.87 8.36
N GLN A 33 -23.00 -3.01 9.65
CA GLN A 33 -24.15 -3.77 10.17
C GLN A 33 -25.48 -3.22 9.67
N ALA A 34 -25.65 -1.89 9.65
CA ALA A 34 -26.87 -1.23 9.17
C ALA A 34 -27.10 -1.40 7.66
N ASN A 35 -26.07 -1.77 6.90
CA ASN A 35 -26.12 -2.00 5.46
C ASN A 35 -25.92 -3.49 5.10
N ASP A 36 -26.15 -4.41 6.04
CA ASP A 36 -25.99 -5.87 5.86
C ASP A 36 -24.59 -6.29 5.38
N LEU A 37 -23.57 -5.52 5.74
CA LEU A 37 -22.15 -5.82 5.49
C LEU A 37 -21.49 -6.37 6.76
N VAL A 38 -20.58 -7.33 6.59
CA VAL A 38 -19.80 -7.92 7.68
C VAL A 38 -18.37 -7.42 7.60
N LEU A 39 -17.91 -6.74 8.65
CA LEU A 39 -16.51 -6.34 8.80
C LEU A 39 -15.65 -7.57 9.09
N ASN A 40 -14.57 -7.75 8.34
CA ASN A 40 -13.64 -8.86 8.57
C ASN A 40 -12.55 -8.45 9.56
N GLU A 41 -12.79 -8.68 10.85
CA GLU A 41 -11.88 -8.34 11.95
C GLU A 41 -10.46 -8.91 11.73
N ASN A 42 -10.34 -10.13 11.21
CA ASN A 42 -9.05 -10.76 10.94
C ASN A 42 -8.23 -10.05 9.85
N LYS A 43 -8.91 -9.39 8.91
CA LYS A 43 -8.29 -8.61 7.83
C LYS A 43 -8.18 -7.12 8.16
N THR A 44 -8.91 -6.63 9.15
CA THR A 44 -8.78 -5.26 9.63
C THR A 44 -7.45 -5.10 10.33
N GLN A 45 -6.64 -4.16 9.84
CA GLN A 45 -5.27 -3.95 10.30
C GLN A 45 -5.06 -2.48 10.63
N GLN A 46 -4.23 -2.21 11.63
CA GLN A 46 -3.88 -0.85 12.04
C GLN A 46 -2.43 -0.55 11.64
N LEU A 47 -2.24 0.55 10.89
CA LEU A 47 -0.93 1.04 10.48
C LEU A 47 -0.71 2.46 11.04
N PHE A 48 0.34 2.61 11.84
CA PHE A 48 0.69 3.90 12.41
C PHE A 48 1.76 4.62 11.58
N LEU A 49 1.43 5.82 11.12
CA LEU A 49 2.32 6.72 10.36
C LEU A 49 2.92 7.82 11.26
N VAL A 50 3.37 7.46 12.46
CA VAL A 50 3.95 8.40 13.45
C VAL A 50 5.42 8.11 13.72
N LYS A 51 6.20 9.17 14.01
CA LYS A 51 7.61 9.03 14.42
C LYS A 51 7.76 8.35 15.78
N ARG A 52 6.85 8.63 16.72
CA ARG A 52 6.87 8.09 18.10
C ARG A 52 5.81 7.02 18.30
N LYS A 53 6.11 5.86 17.73
CA LYS A 53 5.28 4.66 17.72
C LYS A 53 4.92 4.07 19.09
N ASN A 54 5.64 4.42 20.14
CA ASN A 54 5.46 3.89 21.50
C ASN A 54 4.52 4.76 22.35
N GLU A 55 4.18 5.96 21.87
CA GLU A 55 3.26 6.87 22.56
C GLU A 55 1.79 6.61 22.17
N VAL A 56 1.54 5.72 21.20
CA VAL A 56 0.19 5.36 20.73
C VAL A 56 -0.05 3.88 21.00
N GLN A 57 -1.12 3.60 21.74
CA GLN A 57 -1.60 2.26 22.02
C GLN A 57 -2.38 1.67 20.85
N ASN A 58 -2.41 0.34 20.80
CA ASN A 58 -3.18 -0.39 19.80
C ASN A 58 -4.65 -0.37 20.16
N LEU A 59 -5.52 -0.37 19.15
CA LEU A 59 -6.93 -0.64 19.39
C LEU A 59 -7.10 -2.10 19.89
N PRO A 60 -8.06 -2.35 20.80
CA PRO A 60 -8.38 -3.71 21.22
C PRO A 60 -8.76 -4.54 19.98
N GLU A 61 -8.28 -5.79 19.94
CA GLU A 61 -8.64 -6.80 18.93
C GLU A 61 -8.19 -6.52 17.48
N ILE A 62 -7.51 -5.40 17.22
CA ILE A 62 -6.96 -5.08 15.90
C ILE A 62 -5.45 -5.28 15.90
N ASN A 63 -4.97 -6.04 14.91
CA ASN A 63 -3.54 -6.27 14.75
C ASN A 63 -2.85 -5.01 14.22
N ARG A 64 -1.89 -4.53 15.01
CA ARG A 64 -0.92 -3.53 14.55
C ARG A 64 0.10 -4.17 13.63
N ILE A 65 0.34 -3.50 12.52
CA ILE A 65 1.33 -3.89 11.54
C ILE A 65 2.24 -2.71 11.20
N ASP A 66 3.48 -3.02 10.80
CA ASP A 66 4.42 -2.01 10.32
C ASP A 66 4.42 -1.87 8.79
N GLN A 67 3.79 -2.83 8.10
CA GLN A 67 3.71 -2.84 6.64
C GLN A 67 2.43 -3.51 6.18
N THR A 68 1.74 -2.88 5.23
CA THR A 68 0.56 -3.45 4.56
C THR A 68 0.69 -3.37 3.05
N LYS A 69 -0.06 -4.22 2.35
CA LYS A 69 -0.24 -4.13 0.91
C LYS A 69 -1.62 -3.55 0.62
N TYR A 70 -1.66 -2.39 -0.02
CA TYR A 70 -2.89 -1.71 -0.38
C TYR A 70 -2.87 -1.35 -1.87
N LEU A 71 -3.90 -1.77 -2.62
CA LEU A 71 -4.04 -1.55 -4.07
C LEU A 71 -2.79 -1.93 -4.89
N GLY A 72 -2.08 -2.99 -4.48
CA GLY A 72 -0.88 -3.47 -5.16
C GLY A 72 0.42 -2.75 -4.76
N MET A 73 0.34 -1.73 -3.91
CA MET A 73 1.49 -1.02 -3.33
C MET A 73 1.77 -1.51 -1.92
N THR A 74 3.05 -1.47 -1.52
CA THR A 74 3.46 -1.86 -0.17
C THR A 74 3.74 -0.60 0.63
N ILE A 75 2.92 -0.31 1.63
CA ILE A 75 3.03 0.88 2.47
C ILE A 75 3.69 0.46 3.77
N ASP A 76 4.84 1.07 4.08
CA ASP A 76 5.52 0.94 5.37
C ASP A 76 5.10 2.11 6.27
N SER A 77 4.90 1.82 7.55
CA SER A 77 4.76 2.75 8.66
C SER A 77 5.74 3.94 8.65
N LYS A 78 6.96 3.75 8.13
CA LYS A 78 7.99 4.79 8.01
C LYS A 78 7.89 5.61 6.73
N LEU A 79 7.01 5.24 5.80
CA LEU A 79 6.86 5.84 4.46
C LEU A 79 8.21 6.00 3.71
N ASN A 80 9.17 5.11 3.95
CA ASN A 80 10.44 5.10 3.23
C ASN A 80 10.31 4.46 1.83
N TRP A 81 9.25 3.67 1.61
CA TRP A 81 8.96 2.91 0.39
C TRP A 81 10.06 1.93 -0.06
N ASN A 82 11.09 1.68 0.76
CA ASN A 82 12.25 0.87 0.38
C ASN A 82 11.86 -0.54 -0.04
N GLU A 83 11.01 -1.20 0.75
CA GLU A 83 10.55 -2.55 0.45
C GLU A 83 9.64 -2.59 -0.78
N HIS A 84 8.84 -1.54 -1.00
CA HIS A 84 8.05 -1.41 -2.22
C HIS A 84 8.94 -1.28 -3.45
N VAL A 85 9.93 -0.37 -3.41
CA VAL A 85 10.88 -0.13 -4.48
C VAL A 85 11.70 -1.39 -4.76
N ASN A 86 12.18 -2.10 -3.73
CA ASN A 86 12.91 -3.36 -3.91
C ASN A 86 12.06 -4.41 -4.63
N ASN A 87 10.82 -4.61 -4.20
CA ASN A 87 9.91 -5.56 -4.84
C ASN A 87 9.51 -5.13 -6.26
N PHE A 88 9.38 -3.83 -6.49
CA PHE A 88 9.14 -3.24 -7.79
C PHE A 88 10.34 -3.47 -8.73
N CYS A 89 11.56 -3.19 -8.29
CA CYS A 89 12.80 -3.45 -9.04
C CYS A 89 12.96 -4.93 -9.39
N ARG A 90 12.63 -5.85 -8.48
CA ARG A 90 12.63 -7.30 -8.76
C ARG A 90 11.63 -7.66 -9.87
N LYS A 91 10.41 -7.12 -9.82
CA LYS A 91 9.40 -7.31 -10.87
C LYS A 91 9.87 -6.75 -12.22
N LEU A 92 10.43 -5.54 -12.23
CA LEU A 92 10.98 -4.93 -13.44
C LEU A 92 12.16 -5.72 -14.00
N SER A 93 13.02 -6.28 -13.14
CA SER A 93 14.14 -7.13 -13.57
C SER A 93 13.63 -8.39 -14.28
N SER A 94 12.58 -9.01 -13.75
CA SER A 94 11.91 -10.15 -14.41
C SER A 94 11.27 -9.75 -15.73
N ALA A 95 10.55 -8.62 -15.77
CA ALA A 95 9.98 -8.08 -17.00
C ALA A 95 11.06 -7.78 -18.06
N LEU A 96 12.19 -7.21 -17.65
CA LEU A 96 13.33 -6.95 -18.53
C LEU A 96 13.91 -8.24 -19.10
N TYR A 97 14.01 -9.30 -18.29
CA TYR A 97 14.43 -10.61 -18.78
C TYR A 97 13.47 -11.16 -19.84
N VAL A 98 12.16 -11.04 -19.63
CA VAL A 98 11.13 -11.43 -20.62
C VAL A 98 11.28 -10.60 -21.90
N LEU A 99 11.45 -9.28 -21.81
CA LEU A 99 11.66 -8.40 -22.96
C LEU A 99 12.92 -8.75 -23.75
N ARG A 100 14.02 -9.10 -23.06
CA ARG A 100 15.26 -9.56 -23.71
C ARG A 100 15.05 -10.84 -24.51
N ARG A 101 14.27 -11.79 -23.98
CA ARG A 101 13.94 -13.03 -24.72
C ARG A 101 12.98 -12.77 -25.87
N LEU A 102 11.95 -11.95 -25.67
CA LEU A 102 11.03 -11.56 -26.74
C LEU A 102 11.76 -10.86 -27.88
N LYS A 103 12.76 -10.03 -27.60
CA LYS A 103 13.58 -9.39 -28.63
C LYS A 103 14.34 -10.38 -29.52
N GLN A 104 14.66 -11.57 -29.01
CA GLN A 104 15.36 -12.59 -29.79
C GLN A 104 14.43 -13.37 -30.74
N ILE A 105 13.11 -13.35 -30.48
CA ILE A 105 12.14 -14.23 -31.15
C ILE A 105 11.11 -13.42 -31.95
N CYS A 106 10.80 -12.20 -31.52
CA CYS A 106 9.71 -11.37 -32.05
C CYS A 106 10.22 -10.08 -32.72
N GLY A 107 9.39 -9.54 -33.62
CA GLY A 107 9.63 -8.23 -34.24
C GLY A 107 9.56 -7.05 -33.25
N PRO A 108 10.14 -5.90 -33.60
CA PRO A 108 10.28 -4.74 -32.72
C PRO A 108 8.95 -4.19 -32.18
N ASP A 109 7.87 -4.28 -32.96
CA ASP A 109 6.54 -3.79 -32.54
C ASP A 109 5.95 -4.59 -31.38
N ILE A 110 6.12 -5.91 -31.39
CA ILE A 110 5.68 -6.80 -30.31
C ILE A 110 6.46 -6.51 -29.03
N VAL A 111 7.79 -6.32 -29.16
CA VAL A 111 8.66 -5.97 -28.03
C VAL A 111 8.29 -4.61 -27.45
N ARG A 112 7.96 -3.63 -28.30
CA ARG A 112 7.53 -2.30 -27.89
C ARG A 112 6.19 -2.34 -27.15
N ASN A 113 5.22 -3.10 -27.65
CA ASN A 113 3.94 -3.30 -26.96
C ASN A 113 4.13 -3.98 -25.61
N ALA A 114 4.95 -5.03 -25.56
CA ALA A 114 5.29 -5.71 -24.31
C ALA A 114 5.98 -4.78 -23.30
N TYR A 115 6.84 -3.87 -23.77
CA TYR A 115 7.48 -2.87 -22.92
C TYR A 115 6.45 -1.91 -22.32
N PHE A 116 5.54 -1.37 -23.14
CA PHE A 116 4.49 -0.48 -22.65
C PHE A 116 3.53 -1.18 -21.68
N SER A 117 3.21 -2.45 -21.92
CA SER A 117 2.29 -3.21 -21.06
C SER A 117 2.93 -3.71 -19.76
N LEU A 118 4.21 -4.08 -19.75
CA LEU A 118 4.87 -4.70 -18.58
C LEU A 118 5.77 -3.75 -17.79
N PHE A 119 6.29 -2.71 -18.43
CA PHE A 119 7.26 -1.79 -17.81
C PHE A 119 6.60 -0.43 -17.55
N GLU A 120 6.08 0.21 -18.59
CA GLU A 120 5.61 1.59 -18.51
C GLU A 120 4.31 1.73 -17.69
N SER A 121 3.38 0.78 -17.81
CA SER A 121 2.13 0.73 -17.05
C SER A 121 2.39 0.67 -15.53
N HIS A 122 3.23 -0.27 -15.10
CA HIS A 122 3.57 -0.49 -13.69
C HIS A 122 4.41 0.63 -13.11
N THR A 123 5.30 1.22 -13.91
CA THR A 123 6.11 2.38 -13.47
C THR A 123 5.23 3.61 -13.26
N ARG A 124 4.34 3.93 -14.21
CA ARG A 124 3.47 5.12 -14.09
C ARG A 124 2.46 5.03 -12.95
N TYR A 125 1.95 3.85 -12.64
CA TYR A 125 0.89 3.68 -11.63
C TYR A 125 1.28 4.17 -10.22
N GLY A 126 2.56 4.08 -9.84
CA GLY A 126 3.00 4.37 -8.47
C GLY A 126 4.11 5.41 -8.32
N ILE A 127 4.82 5.77 -9.40
CA ILE A 127 6.04 6.58 -9.31
C ILE A 127 5.82 7.96 -8.69
N SER A 128 4.65 8.58 -8.87
CA SER A 128 4.32 9.86 -8.24
C SER A 128 4.23 9.79 -6.71
N LEU A 129 3.96 8.60 -6.15
CA LEU A 129 3.82 8.40 -4.71
C LEU A 129 5.16 8.07 -4.04
N TRP A 130 5.98 7.19 -4.63
CA TRP A 130 7.23 6.71 -4.02
C TRP A 130 8.53 7.29 -4.62
N GLY A 131 8.48 7.86 -5.83
CA GLY A 131 9.67 8.35 -6.55
C GLY A 131 10.35 9.52 -5.86
N GLY A 132 9.60 10.35 -5.12
CA GLY A 132 10.13 11.48 -4.36
C GLY A 132 10.40 11.22 -2.87
N SER A 133 10.12 10.01 -2.37
CA SER A 133 10.04 9.77 -0.93
C SER A 133 11.38 9.55 -0.23
N SER A 134 12.45 9.26 -0.97
CA SER A 134 13.80 9.09 -0.42
C SER A 134 14.85 9.58 -1.43
N LYS A 135 15.99 10.10 -0.95
CA LYS A 135 17.12 10.52 -1.81
C LYS A 135 17.69 9.39 -2.66
N GLY A 136 17.39 8.12 -2.36
CA GLY A 136 17.83 6.95 -3.12
C GLY A 136 16.77 6.35 -4.04
N ASN A 137 15.57 6.94 -4.13
CA ASN A 137 14.46 6.42 -4.93
C ASN A 137 14.34 7.10 -6.31
N LEU A 138 15.31 7.95 -6.66
CA LEU A 138 15.42 8.71 -7.91
C LEU A 138 16.76 8.41 -8.61
#